data_AF-A0A2G6SVC0-F1
#
_entry.id   AF-A0A2G6SVC0-F1
#
_cell.length_a   1.000
_cell.length_b   1.000
_cell.length_c   1.000
_cell.angle_alpha   90.00
_cell.angle_beta   90.00
_cell.angle_gamma   90.00
#
_symmetry.space_group_name_H-M   'P 1'
#
loop_
_entity.id
_entity.type
_entity.pdbx_description
1 polymer ?
#
loop_
_entity_poly.entity_id
_entity_poly.type
_entity_poly.pdbx_seq_one_letter_code
_entity_poly.pdbx_strand_id
1 'polypeptide(L)'
;MRHLGPFVCTLEAPAPQALQRVHAHALQSHPGIARRLHSPQAHHRARLDALFERTVQAFRQAMVVALDTEPPGAARHLRAYLRCLCDNALHRPKGQLAAAALMAHGRYQTIWADFIGEACAYDACDALLSLHCRAAAQTLWMQQALLRHANPQRIAQMKDHLLALTERPQHSLAHWPHEPHCTH
;
A
#
# COMPACT_ATOMS: atom_id res chain seq x y z
N MET A 1 26.42 13.68 -40.24
CA MET A 1 25.07 13.08 -40.05
C MET A 1 25.19 12.01 -38.99
N ARG A 2 24.57 12.05 -37.81
CA ARG A 2 23.26 12.57 -37.41
C ARG A 2 23.35 13.16 -35.99
N HIS A 3 22.66 14.28 -35.78
CA HIS A 3 22.40 14.85 -34.46
C HIS A 3 21.44 13.94 -33.67
N LEU A 4 21.71 13.72 -32.38
CA LEU A 4 20.71 13.31 -31.40
C LEU A 4 20.72 14.36 -30.29
N GLY A 5 19.62 15.10 -30.20
CA GLY A 5 19.43 16.20 -29.27
C GLY A 5 19.19 15.75 -27.81
N PRO A 6 19.07 16.71 -26.89
CA PRO A 6 18.91 16.45 -25.47
C PRO A 6 17.50 15.92 -25.18
N PHE A 7 17.39 14.71 -24.63
CA PHE A 7 16.14 14.25 -24.02
C PHE A 7 15.95 14.99 -22.70
N VAL A 8 15.20 16.09 -22.77
CA VAL A 8 14.53 16.70 -21.63
C VAL A 8 13.37 15.78 -21.26
N CYS A 9 13.55 14.91 -20.27
CA CYS A 9 12.44 14.19 -19.65
C CYS A 9 11.72 15.14 -18.69
N THR A 10 10.67 15.78 -19.19
CA THR A 10 9.67 16.47 -18.38
C THR A 10 9.13 15.52 -17.30
N LEU A 11 9.22 15.96 -16.04
CA LEU A 11 8.52 15.42 -14.87
C LEU A 11 7.01 15.56 -15.06
N GLU A 12 6.42 14.75 -15.93
CA GLU A 12 4.98 14.47 -15.86
C GLU A 12 4.77 13.28 -14.95
N ALA A 13 3.97 13.49 -13.91
CA ALA A 13 3.50 12.42 -13.04
C ALA A 13 2.88 11.31 -13.90
N PRO A 14 3.14 10.02 -13.61
CA PRO A 14 2.56 8.96 -14.42
C PRO A 14 1.04 9.08 -14.42
N ALA A 15 0.48 9.22 -15.62
CA ALA A 15 -0.96 9.25 -15.83
C ALA A 15 -1.62 8.00 -15.22
N PRO A 16 -2.90 8.03 -14.81
CA PRO A 16 -3.65 6.89 -14.25
C PRO A 16 -3.55 5.59 -15.09
N GLN A 17 -3.18 5.70 -16.37
CA GLN A 17 -2.86 4.59 -17.26
C GLN A 17 -1.61 3.78 -16.86
N ALA A 18 -0.67 4.35 -16.12
CA ALA A 18 0.50 3.63 -15.59
C ALA A 18 0.10 2.66 -14.49
N LEU A 19 -0.79 3.07 -13.58
CA LEU A 19 -1.41 2.16 -12.60
C LEU A 19 -2.25 1.07 -13.27
N GLN A 20 -2.92 1.37 -14.38
CA GLN A 20 -3.63 0.37 -15.18
C GLN A 20 -2.70 -0.62 -15.89
N ARG A 21 -1.49 -0.20 -16.29
CA ARG A 21 -0.48 -1.07 -16.92
C ARG A 21 0.27 -1.93 -15.90
N VAL A 22 0.61 -1.38 -14.74
CA VAL A 22 1.14 -2.12 -13.58
C VAL A 22 0.13 -3.18 -13.13
N HIS A 23 -1.15 -2.82 -13.13
CA HIS A 23 -2.27 -3.72 -12.88
C HIS A 23 -2.34 -4.90 -13.86
N ALA A 24 -2.13 -4.68 -15.16
CA ALA A 24 -2.10 -5.76 -16.14
C ALA A 24 -0.93 -6.73 -15.89
N HIS A 25 0.23 -6.20 -15.50
CA HIS A 25 1.40 -7.00 -15.18
C HIS A 25 1.22 -7.81 -13.88
N ALA A 26 0.76 -7.18 -12.80
CA ALA A 26 0.50 -7.83 -11.50
C ALA A 26 -0.52 -8.98 -11.58
N LEU A 27 -1.55 -8.79 -12.40
CA LEU A 27 -2.58 -9.80 -12.66
C LEU A 27 -2.07 -10.94 -13.56
N GLN A 28 -1.20 -10.63 -14.53
CA GLN A 28 -0.54 -11.64 -15.37
C GLN A 28 0.49 -12.48 -14.62
N SER A 29 1.07 -11.96 -13.54
CA SER A 29 1.98 -12.69 -12.64
C SER A 29 1.29 -13.80 -11.83
N HIS A 30 -0.05 -13.83 -11.78
CA HIS A 30 -0.82 -14.78 -10.97
C HIS A 30 -1.93 -15.54 -11.74
N PRO A 31 -1.66 -16.20 -12.89
CA PRO A 31 -2.71 -16.85 -13.69
C PRO A 31 -3.12 -18.24 -13.14
N GLY A 32 -2.89 -18.53 -11.86
CA GLY A 32 -3.02 -19.88 -11.29
C GLY A 32 -4.42 -20.31 -10.81
N ILE A 33 -5.42 -19.41 -10.79
CA ILE A 33 -6.67 -19.68 -10.05
C ILE A 33 -7.79 -20.28 -10.93
N ALA A 34 -7.63 -20.32 -12.26
CA ALA A 34 -8.69 -20.79 -13.15
C ALA A 34 -8.78 -22.32 -13.35
N ARG A 35 -7.92 -23.15 -12.74
CA ARG A 35 -7.93 -24.61 -13.03
C ARG A 35 -7.54 -25.49 -11.84
N ARG A 36 -8.57 -25.96 -11.12
CA ARG A 36 -8.75 -27.33 -10.59
C ARG A 36 -9.70 -27.32 -9.38
N LEU A 37 -10.91 -27.84 -9.56
CA LEU A 37 -11.86 -28.11 -8.48
C LEU A 37 -12.16 -29.59 -8.49
N HIS A 38 -11.83 -30.32 -7.40
CA HIS A 38 -12.49 -31.55 -6.95
C HIS A 38 -12.14 -31.86 -5.47
N SER A 39 -12.26 -30.87 -4.56
CA SER A 39 -12.32 -31.15 -3.11
C SER A 39 -13.00 -30.02 -2.33
N PRO A 40 -13.75 -30.30 -1.23
CA PRO A 40 -14.39 -29.27 -0.39
C PRO A 40 -13.40 -28.22 0.15
N GLN A 41 -12.15 -28.63 0.42
CA GLN A 41 -11.07 -27.74 0.83
C GLN A 41 -10.64 -26.78 -0.30
N ALA A 42 -10.60 -27.25 -1.55
CA ALA A 42 -10.33 -26.41 -2.71
C ALA A 42 -11.46 -25.38 -2.94
N HIS A 43 -12.72 -25.79 -2.77
CA HIS A 43 -13.86 -24.86 -2.83
C HIS A 43 -13.84 -23.82 -1.72
N HIS A 44 -13.51 -24.22 -0.49
CA HIS A 44 -13.38 -23.29 0.63
C HIS A 44 -12.25 -22.27 0.37
N ARG A 45 -11.09 -22.74 -0.08
CA ARG A 45 -9.95 -21.87 -0.42
C ARG A 45 -10.30 -20.88 -1.53
N ALA A 46 -10.92 -21.34 -2.62
CA ALA A 46 -11.35 -20.46 -3.71
C ALA A 46 -12.33 -19.37 -3.25
N ARG A 47 -13.20 -19.67 -2.27
CA ARG A 47 -14.11 -18.68 -1.69
C ARG A 47 -13.38 -17.61 -0.86
N LEU A 48 -12.35 -17.99 -0.12
CA LEU A 48 -11.52 -17.04 0.63
C LEU A 48 -10.70 -16.16 -0.32
N ASP A 49 -10.16 -16.74 -1.38
CA ASP A 49 -9.42 -16.04 -2.42
C ASP A 49 -10.30 -14.98 -3.10
N ALA A 50 -11.49 -15.39 -3.56
CA ALA A 50 -12.46 -14.47 -4.17
C ALA A 50 -12.99 -13.40 -3.20
N LEU A 51 -12.98 -13.66 -1.89
CA LEU A 51 -13.32 -12.64 -0.88
C LEU A 51 -12.19 -11.61 -0.79
N PHE A 52 -10.95 -12.07 -0.66
CA PHE A 52 -9.79 -11.20 -0.53
C PHE A 52 -9.59 -10.34 -1.78
N GLU A 53 -9.70 -10.94 -2.97
CA GLU A 53 -9.60 -10.23 -4.25
C GLU A 53 -10.64 -9.11 -4.37
N ARG A 54 -11.88 -9.34 -3.94
CA ARG A 54 -12.92 -8.29 -3.92
C ARG A 54 -12.55 -7.14 -3.00
N THR A 55 -11.95 -7.41 -1.84
CA THR A 55 -11.48 -6.36 -0.94
C THR A 55 -10.29 -5.59 -1.52
N VAL A 56 -9.32 -6.28 -2.10
CA VAL A 56 -8.18 -5.65 -2.79
C VAL A 56 -8.67 -4.77 -3.94
N GLN A 57 -9.65 -5.24 -4.72
CA GLN A 57 -10.23 -4.48 -5.82
C GLN A 57 -10.94 -3.21 -5.34
N ALA A 58 -11.72 -3.30 -4.26
CA ALA A 58 -12.36 -2.14 -3.66
C ALA A 58 -11.32 -1.13 -3.12
N PHE A 59 -10.27 -1.62 -2.46
CA PHE A 59 -9.18 -0.79 -1.98
C PHE A 59 -8.44 -0.11 -3.14
N ARG A 60 -8.17 -0.83 -4.23
CA ARG A 60 -7.56 -0.28 -5.45
C ARG A 60 -8.36 0.89 -6.00
N GLN A 61 -9.69 0.77 -6.09
CA GLN A 61 -10.55 1.87 -6.54
C GLN A 61 -10.44 3.08 -5.62
N ALA A 62 -10.46 2.85 -4.30
CA ALA A 62 -10.28 3.93 -3.33
C ALA A 62 -8.89 4.58 -3.43
N MET A 63 -7.84 3.81 -3.73
CA MET A 63 -6.49 4.33 -3.95
C MET A 63 -6.39 5.21 -5.20
N VAL A 64 -7.06 4.83 -6.30
CA VAL A 64 -7.11 5.67 -7.52
C VAL A 64 -7.75 7.02 -7.20
N VAL A 65 -8.89 7.01 -6.50
CA VAL A 65 -9.55 8.25 -6.08
C VAL A 65 -8.66 9.10 -5.17
N ALA A 66 -7.98 8.48 -4.21
CA ALA A 66 -7.04 9.18 -3.33
C ALA A 66 -5.88 9.81 -4.12
N LEU A 67 -5.34 9.08 -5.10
CA LEU A 67 -4.22 9.54 -5.92
C LEU A 67 -4.61 10.73 -6.81
N ASP A 68 -5.82 10.74 -7.35
CA ASP A 68 -6.32 11.85 -8.18
C ASP A 68 -6.37 13.17 -7.39
N THR A 69 -6.54 13.10 -6.07
CA THR A 69 -6.54 14.27 -5.18
C THR A 69 -5.17 14.59 -4.56
N GLU A 70 -4.19 13.70 -4.70
CA GLU A 70 -2.89 13.83 -4.03
C GLU A 70 -1.93 14.69 -4.88
N PRO A 71 -1.40 15.80 -4.32
CA PRO A 71 -0.47 16.66 -5.03
C PRO A 71 0.76 15.92 -5.57
N PRO A 72 1.31 16.33 -6.73
CA PRO A 72 2.56 15.80 -7.25
C PRO A 72 3.70 15.88 -6.22
N GLY A 73 4.60 14.90 -6.25
CA GLY A 73 5.78 14.89 -5.41
C GLY A 73 6.40 13.51 -5.26
N ALA A 74 7.57 13.45 -4.63
CA ALA A 74 8.38 12.24 -4.53
C ALA A 74 7.70 11.05 -3.85
N ALA A 75 6.75 11.29 -2.94
CA ALA A 75 6.05 10.25 -2.17
C ALA A 75 4.53 10.22 -2.46
N ARG A 76 4.11 10.61 -3.68
CA ARG A 76 2.70 10.81 -4.02
C ARG A 76 1.88 9.52 -3.81
N HIS A 77 2.36 8.37 -4.30
CA HIS A 77 1.61 7.12 -4.18
C HIS A 77 1.57 6.62 -2.74
N LEU A 78 2.66 6.79 -2.00
CA LEU A 78 2.73 6.50 -0.57
C LEU A 78 1.74 7.35 0.22
N ARG A 79 1.67 8.66 -0.01
CA ARG A 79 0.69 9.54 0.65
C ARG A 79 -0.75 9.14 0.31
N ALA A 80 -1.04 8.85 -0.96
CA ALA A 80 -2.35 8.36 -1.38
C ALA A 80 -2.73 7.04 -0.67
N TYR A 81 -1.80 6.09 -0.58
CA TYR A 81 -1.97 4.84 0.16
C TYR A 81 -2.24 5.10 1.65
N LEU A 82 -1.44 5.95 2.31
CA LEU A 82 -1.59 6.26 3.73
C LEU A 82 -2.95 6.87 4.04
N ARG A 83 -3.39 7.85 3.25
CA ARG A 83 -4.73 8.46 3.38
C ARG A 83 -5.83 7.43 3.19
N CYS A 84 -5.78 6.69 2.08
CA CYS A 84 -6.77 5.68 1.73
C CYS A 84 -6.91 4.62 2.83
N LEU A 85 -5.79 4.13 3.36
CA LEU A 85 -5.80 3.08 4.37
C LEU A 85 -6.30 3.59 5.72
N CYS A 86 -5.88 4.78 6.16
CA CYS A 86 -6.37 5.40 7.38
C CYS A 86 -7.87 5.71 7.30
N ASP A 87 -8.36 6.19 6.15
CA ASP A 87 -9.78 6.44 5.94
C ASP A 87 -10.58 5.13 5.97
N ASN A 88 -10.08 4.05 5.37
CA ASN A 88 -10.69 2.73 5.48
C ASN A 88 -10.67 2.19 6.92
N ALA A 89 -9.61 2.43 7.68
CA ALA A 89 -9.54 2.07 9.10
C ALA A 89 -10.61 2.78 9.93
N LEU A 90 -10.93 4.03 9.58
CA LEU A 90 -11.96 4.83 10.25
C LEU A 90 -13.38 4.39 9.88
N HIS A 91 -13.67 4.23 8.58
CA HIS A 91 -15.03 3.98 8.07
C HIS A 91 -15.44 2.50 8.07
N ARG A 92 -14.47 1.59 8.21
CA ARG A 92 -14.67 0.14 8.28
C ARG A 92 -15.56 -0.43 7.17
N PRO A 93 -15.12 -0.35 5.90
CA PRO A 93 -15.91 -0.85 4.78
C PRO A 93 -16.24 -2.34 4.92
N LYS A 94 -17.33 -2.76 4.29
CA LYS A 94 -17.78 -4.15 4.30
C LYS A 94 -16.65 -5.08 3.82
N GLY A 95 -16.39 -6.14 4.59
CA GLY A 95 -15.36 -7.13 4.27
C GLY A 95 -13.97 -6.83 4.83
N GLN A 96 -13.73 -5.63 5.40
CA GLN A 96 -12.44 -5.27 5.99
C GLN A 96 -12.00 -6.25 7.09
N LEU A 97 -12.91 -6.64 8.00
CA LEU A 97 -12.62 -7.61 9.06
C LEU A 97 -12.13 -8.95 8.49
N ALA A 98 -12.82 -9.45 7.47
CA ALA A 98 -12.47 -10.72 6.82
C ALA A 98 -11.12 -10.62 6.09
N ALA A 99 -10.87 -9.51 5.39
CA ALA A 99 -9.57 -9.28 4.74
C ALA A 99 -8.42 -9.15 5.75
N ALA A 100 -8.64 -8.44 6.87
CA ALA A 100 -7.66 -8.34 7.95
C ALA A 100 -7.36 -9.71 8.59
N ALA A 101 -8.38 -10.54 8.80
CA ALA A 101 -8.20 -11.91 9.26
C ALA A 101 -7.42 -12.77 8.24
N LEU A 102 -7.71 -12.62 6.94
CA LEU A 102 -6.97 -13.33 5.89
C LEU A 102 -5.50 -12.88 5.82
N MET A 103 -5.22 -11.60 6.01
CA MET A 103 -3.85 -11.06 6.05
C MET A 103 -3.01 -11.55 7.23
N ALA A 104 -3.59 -12.20 8.24
CA ALA A 104 -2.83 -12.95 9.25
C ALA A 104 -2.15 -14.21 8.66
N HIS A 105 -2.55 -14.66 7.47
CA HIS A 105 -1.89 -15.74 6.75
C HIS A 105 -0.92 -15.18 5.71
N GLY A 106 0.32 -15.70 5.73
CA GLY A 106 1.43 -15.18 4.91
C GLY A 106 1.14 -15.07 3.40
N ARG A 107 0.30 -15.95 2.84
CA ARG A 107 -0.09 -15.87 1.42
C ARG A 107 -0.81 -14.57 1.06
N TYR A 108 -1.75 -14.12 1.89
CA TYR A 108 -2.54 -12.91 1.60
C TYR A 108 -1.78 -11.66 2.00
N GLN A 109 -0.93 -11.77 3.03
CA GLN A 109 0.04 -10.74 3.38
C GLN A 109 1.01 -10.46 2.22
N THR A 110 1.49 -11.51 1.55
CA THR A 110 2.38 -11.38 0.38
C THR A 110 1.66 -10.69 -0.78
N ILE A 111 0.46 -11.15 -1.15
CA ILE A 111 -0.35 -10.52 -2.21
C ILE A 111 -0.59 -9.03 -1.92
N TRP A 112 -0.91 -8.69 -0.66
CA TRP A 112 -1.08 -7.30 -0.24
C TRP A 112 0.23 -6.49 -0.36
N ALA A 113 1.33 -7.04 0.16
CA ALA A 113 2.63 -6.37 0.17
C ALA A 113 3.15 -6.11 -1.26
N ASP A 114 2.99 -7.08 -2.17
CA ASP A 114 3.37 -6.97 -3.58
C ASP A 114 2.52 -5.90 -4.28
N PHE A 115 1.20 -5.96 -4.11
CA PHE A 115 0.29 -4.97 -4.68
C PHE A 115 0.64 -3.53 -4.26
N ILE A 116 0.87 -3.29 -2.97
CA ILE A 116 1.22 -1.94 -2.49
C ILE A 116 2.67 -1.58 -2.88
N GLY A 117 3.58 -2.54 -2.90
CA GLY A 117 4.96 -2.35 -3.35
C GLY A 117 5.04 -1.86 -4.79
N GLU A 118 4.31 -2.53 -5.68
CA GLU A 118 4.18 -2.12 -7.08
C GLU A 118 3.52 -0.74 -7.23
N ALA A 119 2.46 -0.47 -6.45
CA ALA A 119 1.78 0.83 -6.50
C ALA A 119 2.69 1.99 -6.06
N CYS A 120 3.61 1.75 -5.13
CA CYS A 120 4.55 2.76 -4.64
C CYS A 120 5.90 2.76 -5.39
N ALA A 121 6.11 1.88 -6.37
CA ALA A 121 7.41 1.73 -7.06
C ALA A 121 7.82 2.98 -7.86
N TYR A 122 6.86 3.84 -8.20
CA TYR A 122 7.09 5.09 -8.93
C TYR A 122 7.43 6.28 -8.05
N ASP A 123 7.35 6.12 -6.73
CA ASP A 123 7.75 7.18 -5.82
C ASP A 123 9.28 7.30 -5.79
N ALA A 124 9.77 8.53 -5.88
CA ALA A 124 11.19 8.88 -5.70
C ALA A 124 11.57 9.03 -4.21
N CYS A 125 10.82 8.40 -3.32
CA CYS A 125 11.06 8.44 -1.88
C CYS A 125 12.02 7.32 -1.43
N ASP A 126 12.67 7.51 -0.28
CA ASP A 126 13.54 6.48 0.30
C ASP A 126 12.79 5.14 0.49
N ALA A 127 13.40 4.04 0.05
CA ALA A 127 12.75 2.74 0.01
C ALA A 127 12.48 2.17 1.42
N LEU A 128 13.37 2.42 2.38
CA LEU A 128 13.19 2.00 3.77
C LEU A 128 12.09 2.80 4.44
N LEU A 129 12.05 4.11 4.23
CA LEU A 129 10.95 4.97 4.67
C LEU A 129 9.61 4.49 4.12
N SER A 130 9.54 4.23 2.81
CA SER A 130 8.34 3.69 2.17
C SER A 130 7.90 2.36 2.81
N LEU A 131 8.84 1.42 3.01
CA LEU A 131 8.55 0.15 3.67
C LEU A 131 7.98 0.34 5.08
N HIS A 132 8.63 1.16 5.91
CA HIS A 132 8.20 1.41 7.28
C HIS A 132 6.82 2.08 7.34
N CYS A 133 6.59 3.11 6.53
CA CYS A 133 5.30 3.77 6.45
C CYS A 133 4.19 2.80 6.03
N ARG A 134 4.47 1.94 5.04
CA ARG A 134 3.52 0.94 4.58
C ARG A 134 3.17 -0.09 5.66
N ALA A 135 4.19 -0.62 6.34
CA ALA A 135 4.02 -1.59 7.41
C ALA A 135 3.28 -1.01 8.63
N ALA A 136 3.61 0.23 9.03
CA ALA A 136 2.94 0.92 10.13
C ALA A 136 1.46 1.16 9.85
N ALA A 137 1.14 1.68 8.65
CA ALA A 137 -0.24 1.90 8.24
C ALA A 137 -1.02 0.57 8.15
N GLN A 138 -0.42 -0.47 7.56
CA GLN A 138 -1.03 -1.80 7.47
C GLN A 138 -1.35 -2.36 8.86
N THR A 139 -0.40 -2.26 9.79
CA THR A 139 -0.56 -2.73 11.16
C THR A 139 -1.71 -2.00 11.86
N LEU A 140 -1.77 -0.68 11.71
CA LEU A 140 -2.88 0.12 12.23
C LEU A 140 -4.22 -0.36 11.65
N TRP A 141 -4.32 -0.48 10.33
CA TRP A 141 -5.54 -0.93 9.66
C TRP A 141 -5.99 -2.31 10.14
N MET A 142 -5.07 -3.26 10.26
CA MET A 142 -5.36 -4.60 10.79
C MET A 142 -5.85 -4.54 12.24
N GLN A 143 -5.16 -3.78 13.10
CA GLN A 143 -5.57 -3.59 14.49
C GLN A 143 -6.97 -2.99 14.59
N GLN A 144 -7.26 -1.93 13.85
CA GLN A 144 -8.58 -1.29 13.88
C GLN A 144 -9.69 -2.17 13.29
N ALA A 145 -9.36 -2.97 12.26
CA ALA A 145 -10.31 -3.92 11.68
C ALA A 145 -10.67 -5.03 12.66
N LEU A 146 -9.70 -5.55 13.42
CA LEU A 146 -9.86 -6.68 14.34
C LEU A 146 -10.43 -6.28 15.71
N LEU A 147 -10.22 -5.04 16.15
CA LEU A 147 -10.76 -4.53 17.41
C LEU A 147 -12.26 -4.24 17.30
N ARG A 148 -13.01 -4.45 18.39
CA ARG A 148 -14.45 -4.15 18.44
C ARG A 148 -14.74 -2.67 18.23
N HIS A 149 -13.90 -1.79 18.78
CA HIS A 149 -14.03 -0.34 18.65
C HIS A 149 -12.77 0.24 18.01
N ALA A 150 -12.96 0.93 16.88
CA ALA A 150 -11.90 1.75 16.31
C ALA A 150 -11.63 2.95 17.24
N ASN A 151 -10.38 3.40 17.30
CA ASN A 151 -10.01 4.64 17.98
C ASN A 151 -9.70 5.71 16.92
N PRO A 152 -10.66 6.59 16.58
CA PRO A 152 -10.48 7.61 15.55
C PRO A 152 -9.31 8.54 15.80
N GLN A 153 -9.08 8.91 17.07
CA GLN A 153 -7.99 9.80 17.45
C GLN A 153 -6.62 9.16 17.18
N ARG A 154 -6.46 7.88 17.52
CA ARG A 154 -5.24 7.14 17.20
C ARG A 154 -5.02 7.00 15.69
N ILE A 155 -6.10 6.82 14.92
CA ILE A 155 -6.00 6.75 13.45
C ILE A 155 -5.54 8.08 12.89
N ALA A 156 -6.14 9.20 13.33
CA ALA A 156 -5.75 10.54 12.89
C ALA A 156 -4.29 10.86 13.24
N GLN A 157 -3.88 10.62 14.50
CA GLN A 157 -2.49 10.83 14.94
C GLN A 157 -1.48 10.03 14.12
N MET A 158 -1.76 8.75 13.86
CA MET A 158 -0.89 7.91 13.04
C MET A 158 -0.85 8.40 11.59
N LYS A 159 -2.00 8.80 11.03
CA LYS A 159 -2.07 9.35 9.67
C LYS A 159 -1.19 10.59 9.55
N ASP A 160 -1.36 11.55 10.46
CA ASP A 160 -0.61 12.81 10.43
C ASP A 160 0.89 12.57 10.62
N HIS A 161 1.26 11.66 11.53
CA HIS A 161 2.65 11.28 11.74
C HIS A 161 3.28 10.66 10.49
N LEU A 162 2.63 9.67 9.88
CA LEU A 162 3.14 9.00 8.69
C LEU A 162 3.23 9.95 7.49
N LEU A 163 2.25 10.83 7.29
CA LEU A 163 2.29 11.85 6.24
C LEU A 163 3.46 12.83 6.46
N ALA A 164 3.65 13.31 7.68
CA ALA A 164 4.76 14.20 8.00
C ALA A 164 6.14 13.57 7.71
N LEU A 165 6.29 12.25 7.89
CA LEU A 165 7.53 11.54 7.53
C LEU A 165 7.81 11.58 6.01
N THR A 166 6.76 11.60 5.18
CA THR A 166 6.91 11.66 3.71
C THR A 166 7.27 13.04 3.17
N GLU A 167 7.15 14.08 4.00
CA GLU A 167 7.42 15.48 3.64
C GLU A 167 8.80 15.95 4.10
N ARG A 168 9.50 15.17 4.94
CA ARG A 168 10.82 15.53 5.45
C ARG A 168 11.89 15.44 4.35
N PRO A 169 12.85 16.39 4.29
CA PRO A 169 14.01 16.27 3.44
C PRO A 169 14.81 15.01 3.78
N GLN A 170 15.06 14.17 2.77
CA GLN A 170 15.72 12.85 2.91
C GLN A 170 17.13 12.93 3.55
N HIS A 171 17.75 14.11 3.54
CA HIS A 171 19.05 14.38 4.17
C HIS A 171 19.03 14.32 5.72
N SER A 172 17.85 14.26 6.36
CA SER A 172 17.75 14.26 7.82
C SER A 172 17.70 12.87 8.47
N LEU A 173 17.54 11.78 7.71
CA LEU A 173 17.47 10.42 8.25
C LEU A 173 18.86 9.79 8.53
N ALA A 174 19.94 10.43 8.07
CA ALA A 174 21.32 10.04 8.39
C ALA A 174 21.76 10.42 9.83
N HIS A 175 20.89 11.09 10.59
CA HIS A 175 21.09 11.40 12.01
C HIS A 175 19.94 10.80 12.82
N TRP A 176 19.85 9.48 12.83
CA TRP A 176 19.31 8.83 14.02
C TRP A 176 20.39 8.92 15.09
N PRO A 177 20.15 9.52 16.26
CA PRO A 177 21.14 9.48 17.33
C PRO A 177 21.35 8.00 17.69
N HIS A 178 22.57 7.51 17.49
CA HIS A 178 23.00 6.28 18.13
C HIS A 178 22.68 6.41 19.62
N GLU A 179 21.90 5.48 20.16
CA GLU A 179 21.60 5.44 21.59
C GLU A 179 22.93 5.54 22.37
N PRO A 180 22.99 6.35 23.45
CA PRO A 180 24.16 6.36 24.29
C PRO A 180 24.33 4.96 24.87
N HIS A 181 25.44 4.31 24.51
CA HIS A 181 25.87 3.06 25.12
C HIS A 181 25.76 3.20 26.64
N CYS A 182 24.88 2.41 27.26
CA CYS A 182 24.87 2.22 28.70
C CYS A 182 26.24 1.67 29.11
N THR A 183 27.10 2.51 29.66
CA THR A 183 28.30 2.08 30.36
C THR A 183 27.87 1.53 31.72
N HIS A 184 28.31 0.30 31.98
CA HIS A 184 28.16 -0.48 33.21
C HIS A 184 28.58 0.26 34.48
#